data_AF-A0A537RCL7-F1
#
_entry.id   AF-A0A537RCL7-F1
#
_cell.length_a   1.000
_cell.length_b   1.000
_cell.length_c   1.000
_cell.angle_alpha   90.00
_cell.angle_beta   90.00
_cell.angle_gamma   90.00
#
_symmetry.space_group_name_H-M   'P 1'
#
loop_
_entity.id
_entity.type
_entity.pdbx_description
1 polymer ?
#
loop_
_entity_poly.entity_id
_entity_poly.type
_entity_poly.pdbx_seq_one_letter_code
_entity_poly.pdbx_strand_id
1 'polypeptide(L)'
;MKHIAVLTSGGDAPGMNAAIRAVTRSALDLGMTVYGVRQGWQGLVEGQFRQLSARDVGGIIQVGGTFLGSARSAEFREESGRSKALRNL
;
A
#
# COMPACT_ATOMS: atom_id res chain seq x y z
N MET A 1 -6.29 -6.86 -17.76
CA MET A 1 -5.57 -7.32 -16.54
C MET A 1 -6.14 -6.59 -15.34
N LYS A 2 -6.20 -7.22 -14.17
CA LYS A 2 -6.71 -6.57 -12.95
C LYS A 2 -5.53 -6.05 -12.12
N HIS A 3 -5.65 -4.83 -11.63
CA HIS A 3 -4.63 -4.16 -10.82
C HIS A 3 -5.22 -3.88 -9.43
N ILE A 4 -4.40 -4.02 -8.38
CA ILE A 4 -4.76 -3.59 -7.02
C ILE A 4 -3.64 -2.76 -6.41
N ALA A 5 -4.01 -1.88 -5.48
CA ALA A 5 -3.08 -1.15 -4.63
C ALA A 5 -3.29 -1.54 -3.16
N VAL A 6 -2.21 -1.67 -2.40
CA VAL A 6 -2.23 -1.92 -0.96
C VAL A 6 -1.48 -0.81 -0.24
N LEU A 7 -2.05 -0.33 0.87
CA LEU A 7 -1.47 0.71 1.71
C LEU A 7 -1.72 0.42 3.18
N THR A 8 -0.90 0.97 4.05
CA THR A 8 -1.07 0.95 5.51
C THR A 8 -1.18 2.38 6.01
N SER A 9 -2.14 2.66 6.91
CA SER A 9 -2.33 3.98 7.50
C SER A 9 -2.70 3.85 8.98
N GLY A 10 -2.44 4.91 9.76
CA GLY A 10 -2.56 4.91 11.22
C GLY A 10 -1.23 4.63 11.92
N GLY A 11 -1.28 4.33 13.22
CA GLY A 11 -0.11 3.82 13.94
C GLY A 11 0.31 2.47 13.37
N ASP A 12 1.61 2.23 13.23
CA ASP A 12 2.10 0.94 12.79
C ASP A 12 1.86 -0.13 13.85
N ALA A 13 1.69 -1.37 13.42
CA ALA A 13 1.42 -2.50 14.30
C ALA A 13 2.20 -3.75 13.86
N PRO A 14 2.60 -4.62 14.81
CA PRO A 14 3.10 -5.94 14.47
C PRO A 14 2.12 -6.69 13.57
N GLY A 15 2.63 -7.28 12.48
CA GLY A 15 1.84 -8.05 11.52
C GLY A 15 1.37 -7.31 10.27
N MET A 16 1.52 -5.97 10.19
CA MET A 16 1.17 -5.25 8.95
C MET A 16 1.98 -5.73 7.73
N ASN A 17 3.28 -5.99 7.90
CA ASN A 17 4.10 -6.60 6.85
C ASN A 17 3.60 -8.00 6.42
N ALA A 18 3.13 -8.80 7.38
CA ALA A 18 2.54 -10.10 7.08
C ALA A 18 1.25 -9.96 6.27
N ALA A 19 0.40 -8.97 6.58
CA ALA A 19 -0.80 -8.66 5.83
C ALA A 19 -0.48 -8.18 4.40
N ILE A 20 0.48 -7.26 4.23
CA ILE A 20 0.93 -6.81 2.89
C ILE A 20 1.45 -7.99 2.08
N ARG A 21 2.24 -8.89 2.70
CA ARG A 21 2.73 -10.10 2.06
C ARG A 21 1.59 -11.01 1.61
N ALA A 22 0.61 -11.26 2.47
CA ALA A 22 -0.54 -12.11 2.16
C ALA A 22 -1.32 -11.58 0.96
N VAL A 23 -1.73 -10.31 1.00
CA VAL A 23 -2.45 -9.65 -0.10
C VAL A 23 -1.65 -9.71 -1.41
N THR A 24 -0.36 -9.38 -1.35
CA THR A 24 0.50 -9.36 -2.53
C THR A 24 0.63 -10.75 -3.15
N ARG A 25 0.94 -11.77 -2.35
CA ARG A 25 1.14 -13.14 -2.85
C ARG A 25 -0.15 -13.73 -3.42
N SER A 26 -1.29 -13.54 -2.73
CA SER A 26 -2.58 -14.03 -3.21
C SER A 26 -3.02 -13.36 -4.51
N ALA A 27 -2.83 -12.05 -4.64
CA ALA A 27 -3.20 -11.33 -5.86
C ALA A 27 -2.31 -11.71 -7.06
N LEU A 28 -0.99 -11.89 -6.83
CA LEU A 28 -0.08 -12.37 -7.87
C LEU A 28 -0.45 -13.79 -8.35
N ASP A 29 -0.84 -14.68 -7.44
CA ASP A 29 -1.31 -16.04 -7.77
C ASP A 29 -2.58 -16.04 -8.65
N LEU A 30 -3.46 -15.05 -8.43
CA LEU A 30 -4.64 -14.80 -9.26
C LEU A 30 -4.33 -14.06 -10.58
N GLY A 31 -3.06 -13.85 -10.92
CA GLY A 31 -2.63 -13.16 -12.15
C GLY A 31 -2.89 -11.65 -12.15
N MET A 32 -3.00 -11.03 -10.96
CA MET A 32 -3.19 -9.58 -10.81
C MET A 32 -1.85 -8.87 -10.65
N THR A 33 -1.80 -7.59 -11.04
CA THR A 33 -0.64 -6.72 -10.74
C THR A 33 -0.89 -5.98 -9.43
N VAL A 34 0.12 -5.96 -8.55
CA VAL A 34 0.02 -5.35 -7.22
C VAL A 34 0.92 -4.12 -7.13
N TYR A 35 0.39 -3.03 -6.59
CA TYR A 35 1.15 -1.83 -6.22
C TYR A 35 1.08 -1.60 -4.71
N GLY A 36 2.22 -1.27 -4.10
CA GLY A 36 2.29 -0.74 -2.75
C GLY A 36 2.25 0.79 -2.81
N VAL A 37 1.40 1.41 -1.98
CA VAL A 37 1.38 2.86 -1.80
C VAL A 37 2.19 3.22 -0.58
N ARG A 38 3.19 4.08 -0.73
CA ARG A 38 4.02 4.52 0.40
C ARG A 38 3.27 5.52 1.28
N GLN A 39 3.57 5.56 2.58
CA GLN A 39 3.06 6.59 3.51
C GLN A 39 1.53 6.69 3.57
N GLY A 40 0.83 5.58 3.36
CA GLY A 40 -0.63 5.50 3.48
C GLY A 40 -1.38 6.47 2.57
N TRP A 41 -2.38 7.16 3.12
CA TRP A 41 -3.21 8.09 2.37
C TRP A 41 -2.43 9.27 1.78
N GLN A 42 -1.36 9.72 2.44
CA GLN A 42 -0.57 10.84 1.93
C GLN A 42 0.10 10.46 0.62
N GLY A 43 0.76 9.29 0.56
CA GLY A 43 1.37 8.86 -0.69
C GLY A 43 0.36 8.48 -1.76
N LEU A 44 -0.87 8.08 -1.40
CA LEU A 44 -1.93 7.90 -2.40
C LEU A 44 -2.25 9.22 -3.11
N VAL A 45 -2.42 10.29 -2.34
CA VAL A 45 -2.67 11.63 -2.86
C VAL A 45 -1.49 12.14 -3.70
N GLU A 46 -0.26 11.79 -3.32
CA GLU A 46 0.99 12.20 -3.99
C GLU A 46 1.40 11.29 -5.16
N GLY A 47 0.69 10.19 -5.42
CA GLY A 47 1.04 9.27 -6.50
C GLY A 47 2.25 8.37 -6.21
N GLN A 48 2.54 8.08 -4.94
CA GLN A 48 3.70 7.32 -4.47
C GLN A 48 3.47 5.80 -4.56
N PHE A 49 3.34 5.28 -5.78
CA PHE A 49 3.16 3.86 -6.05
C PHE A 49 4.48 3.16 -6.36
N ARG A 50 4.60 1.91 -5.91
CA ARG A 50 5.67 0.99 -6.33
C ARG A 50 5.05 -0.35 -6.65
N GLN A 51 5.32 -0.90 -7.82
CA GLN A 51 4.90 -2.26 -8.14
C GLN A 51 5.57 -3.26 -7.19
N LEU A 52 4.80 -4.21 -6.66
CA LEU A 52 5.27 -5.25 -5.77
C LEU A 52 5.31 -6.59 -6.49
N SER A 53 6.47 -7.23 -6.45
CA SER A 53 6.67 -8.61 -6.86
C SER A 53 6.65 -9.55 -5.66
N ALA A 54 6.63 -10.85 -5.95
CA ALA A 54 6.83 -11.88 -4.95
C ALA A 54 8.11 -11.67 -4.10
N ARG A 55 9.19 -11.17 -4.71
CA ARG A 55 10.47 -10.93 -4.04
C ARG A 55 10.42 -9.75 -3.08
N ASP A 56 9.68 -8.70 -3.43
CA ASP A 56 9.56 -7.48 -2.60
C ASP A 56 8.91 -7.75 -1.24
N VAL A 57 8.09 -8.81 -1.15
CA VAL A 57 7.44 -9.25 0.11
C VAL A 57 8.07 -10.53 0.69
N GLY A 58 9.30 -10.87 0.27
CA GLY A 58 10.09 -11.96 0.83
C GLY A 58 10.76 -11.55 2.15
N GLY A 59 10.76 -12.43 3.15
CA GLY A 59 11.49 -12.20 4.40
C GLY A 59 10.95 -11.07 5.29
N ILE A 60 9.73 -10.56 5.04
CA ILE A 60 9.13 -9.48 5.84
C ILE A 60 8.09 -9.97 6.86
N ILE A 61 7.73 -11.26 6.86
CA ILE A 61 6.64 -11.79 7.71
C ILE A 61 6.95 -11.68 9.20
N GLN A 62 8.23 -11.75 9.56
CA GLN A 62 8.76 -11.64 10.91
C GLN A 62 9.20 -10.21 11.29
N VAL A 63 9.05 -9.24 10.38
CA VAL A 63 9.48 -7.86 10.59
C VAL A 63 8.31 -7.04 11.12
N GLY A 64 8.52 -6.34 12.24
CA GLY A 64 7.53 -5.44 12.84
C GLY A 64 7.20 -4.22 11.97
N GLY A 65 6.10 -3.54 12.31
CA GLY A 65 5.64 -2.34 11.61
C GLY A 65 5.23 -2.59 10.16
N THR A 66 5.44 -1.59 9.30
CA THR A 66 5.10 -1.62 7.86
C THR A 66 6.24 -1.05 7.00
N PHE A 67 6.71 -1.82 6.01
CA PHE A 67 7.74 -1.36 5.07
C PHE A 67 7.22 -0.31 4.07
N LEU A 68 5.89 -0.21 3.89
CA LEU A 68 5.27 0.84 3.08
C LEU A 68 5.25 2.18 3.83
N GLY A 69 5.46 2.17 5.14
CA GLY A 69 5.29 3.34 5.99
C GLY A 69 3.82 3.70 6.21
N SER A 70 3.61 4.75 6.99
CA SER A 70 2.30 5.30 7.29
C SER A 70 2.46 6.79 7.57
N ALA A 71 1.55 7.61 7.06
CA ALA A 71 1.46 9.02 7.40
C ALA A 71 0.01 9.44 7.58
N ARG A 72 -0.20 10.45 8.43
CA ARG A 72 -1.47 11.18 8.49
C ARG A 72 -1.57 12.06 7.25
N SER A 73 -2.73 12.09 6.62
CA SER A 73 -3.01 13.00 5.50
C SER A 73 -4.19 13.89 5.86
N ALA A 74 -3.94 15.18 6.05
CA ALA A 74 -5.00 16.17 6.18
C ALA A 74 -5.67 16.40 4.81
N GLU A 75 -4.88 16.42 3.73
CA GLU A 75 -5.36 16.61 2.36
C GLU A 75 -6.40 15.56 1.98
N PHE A 76 -6.19 14.29 2.35
CA PHE A 76 -7.15 13.22 2.07
C PHE A 76 -8.51 13.37 2.79
N ARG A 77 -8.62 14.23 3.83
CA ARG A 77 -9.91 14.52 4.47
C ARG A 77 -10.77 15.46 3.62
N GLU A 78 -10.13 16.25 2.77
CA GLU A 78 -10.80 17.18 1.87
C GLU A 78 -11.26 16.49 0.59
N GLU A 79 -12.35 16.98 0.01
CA GLU A 79 -12.85 16.47 -1.28
C GLU A 79 -11.83 16.64 -2.43
N SER A 80 -11.08 17.75 -2.42
CA SER A 80 -10.03 18.01 -3.40
C SER A 80 -8.89 16.98 -3.33
N GLY A 81 -8.47 16.60 -2.11
CA GLY A 81 -7.46 15.56 -1.91
C GLY A 81 -7.95 14.17 -2.31
N ARG A 82 -9.20 13.82 -1.99
CA ARG A 82 -9.81 12.56 -2.46
C ARG A 82 -9.93 12.52 -3.98
N SER A 83 -10.29 13.64 -4.61
CA SER A 83 -10.34 13.76 -6.07
C SER A 83 -8.95 13.60 -6.70
N LYS A 84 -7.91 14.12 -6.06
CA LYS A 84 -6.52 13.95 -6.49
C LYS A 84 -6.05 12.50 -6.36
N ALA A 85 -6.33 11.86 -5.23
CA ALA A 85 -6.06 10.43 -5.03
C ALA A 85 -6.77 9.55 -6.07
N LEU A 86 -8.04 9.84 -6.39
CA LEU A 86 -8.80 9.14 -7.42
C LEU A 86 -8.16 9.24 -8.81
N ARG A 87 -7.57 10.38 -9.16
CA ARG A 87 -6.86 10.54 -10.44
C ARG A 87 -5.56 9.73 -10.53
N ASN A 88 -5.00 9.33 -9.40
CA ASN A 88 -3.77 8.56 -9.37
C ASN A 88 -4.01 7.04 -9.39
N LEU A 89 -5.27 6.59 -9.29
CA LEU A 89 -5.70 5.19 -9.34
C LEU A 89 -6.15 4.80 -10.74
#